data_AF-A0A2V5REH6-F1
#
_entry.id   AF-A0A2V5REH6-F1
#
_cell.length_a   1.000
_cell.length_b   1.000
_cell.length_c   1.000
_cell.angle_alpha   90.00
_cell.angle_beta   90.00
_cell.angle_gamma   90.00
#
_symmetry.space_group_name_H-M   'P 1'
#
loop_
_entity.id
_entity.type
_entity.pdbx_description
1 polymer ?
#
loop_
_entity_poly.entity_id
_entity_poly.type
_entity_poly.pdbx_seq_one_letter_code
_entity_poly.pdbx_strand_id
1 'polypeptide(L)'
;MSQDFSSFLASRGASGEMATGRSAFLTRLARLGLVNQIRSAWEAFNYQWDTRVLGFDADVQDVLLTSLGLTNRGPILLIMQVLIIIAAVLVIYVGWMQLRTRPRTDRIQALYERFCQKLARIGVGRDPWEGPSDFATRAAQSLPNESKDIRQVTETYIALRYAPGPAAVNLREFAKKVTAFSANR
;
A
#
# COMPACT_ATOMS: atom_id res chain seq x y z
N MET A 1 31.52 75.45 20.40
CA MET A 1 31.06 74.08 20.14
C MET A 1 29.53 74.05 20.25
N SER A 2 28.80 74.51 19.23
CA SER A 2 27.32 74.61 19.27
C SER A 2 26.65 74.73 17.89
N GLN A 3 27.34 74.47 16.78
CA GLN A 3 26.80 74.61 15.42
C GLN A 3 26.33 73.31 14.75
N ASP A 4 26.49 72.15 15.42
CA ASP A 4 26.16 70.83 14.84
C ASP A 4 24.72 70.37 15.18
N PHE A 5 24.03 71.07 16.09
CA PHE A 5 22.70 70.67 16.57
C PHE A 5 21.55 71.25 15.74
N SER A 6 21.76 72.41 15.11
CA SER A 6 20.73 73.09 14.31
C SER A 6 20.50 72.43 12.94
N SER A 7 21.54 71.85 12.31
CA SER A 7 21.42 71.11 11.05
C SER A 7 20.70 69.76 11.22
N PHE A 8 20.87 69.10 12.37
CA PHE A 8 20.21 67.83 12.69
C PHE A 8 18.71 67.97 12.99
N LEU A 9 18.28 69.15 13.48
CA LEU A 9 16.86 69.46 13.71
C LEU A 9 16.15 69.91 12.43
N ALA A 10 16.87 70.56 11.50
CA ALA A 10 16.33 70.94 10.19
C ALA A 10 16.02 69.73 9.29
N SER A 11 16.83 68.65 9.34
CA SER A 11 16.58 67.44 8.55
C SER A 11 15.43 66.58 9.10
N ARG A 12 15.15 66.64 10.40
CA ARG A 12 14.01 65.95 11.04
C ARG A 12 12.68 66.70 10.91
N GLY A 13 12.69 68.03 10.85
CA GLY A 13 11.48 68.85 10.67
C GLY A 13 10.77 68.61 9.33
N ALA A 14 11.53 68.46 8.23
CA ALA A 14 10.98 68.23 6.89
C ALA A 14 10.37 66.82 6.69
N SER A 15 10.62 65.89 7.62
CA SER A 15 10.11 64.51 7.57
C SER A 15 8.82 64.32 8.39
N GLY A 16 8.48 65.29 9.25
CA GLY A 16 7.32 65.22 10.15
C GLY A 16 6.00 65.71 9.53
N GLU A 17 6.05 66.58 8.52
CA GLU A 17 4.85 67.20 7.95
C GLU A 17 4.13 66.33 6.89
N MET A 18 4.76 65.28 6.37
CA MET A 18 4.13 64.35 5.42
C MET A 18 3.32 63.22 6.10
N ALA A 19 3.49 63.00 7.41
CA ALA A 19 2.85 61.90 8.14
C ALA A 19 1.47 62.27 8.73
N THR A 20 1.25 63.55 9.02
CA THR A 20 0.00 64.08 9.62
C THR A 20 -1.19 63.99 8.67
N GLY A 21 -0.99 64.19 7.37
CA GLY A 21 -2.03 64.00 6.36
C GLY A 21 -2.49 62.54 6.26
N ARG A 22 -1.57 61.57 6.17
CA ARG A 22 -1.92 60.13 6.07
C ARG A 22 -2.68 59.63 7.31
N SER A 23 -2.30 60.04 8.52
CA SER A 23 -2.93 59.58 9.76
C SER A 23 -4.35 60.12 9.96
N ALA A 24 -4.62 61.37 9.56
CA ALA A 24 -5.96 61.97 9.62
C ALA A 24 -6.91 61.36 8.57
N PHE A 25 -6.41 61.02 7.37
CA PHE A 25 -7.19 60.30 6.36
C PHE A 25 -7.51 58.86 6.79
N LEU A 26 -6.55 58.13 7.37
CA LEU A 26 -6.75 56.75 7.84
C LEU A 26 -7.73 56.68 9.01
N THR A 27 -7.70 57.64 9.93
CA THR A 27 -8.65 57.71 11.06
C THR A 27 -10.05 58.14 10.62
N ARG A 28 -10.17 58.94 9.54
CA ARG A 28 -11.46 59.29 8.92
C ARG A 28 -12.05 58.13 8.12
N LEU A 29 -11.22 57.38 7.38
CA LEU A 29 -11.60 56.12 6.71
C LEU A 29 -12.06 55.05 7.71
N ALA A 30 -11.40 54.92 8.86
CA ALA A 30 -11.81 53.99 9.92
C ALA A 30 -13.13 54.39 10.61
N ARG A 31 -13.47 55.70 10.64
CA ARG A 31 -14.73 56.22 11.23
C ARG A 31 -15.92 56.25 10.25
N LEU A 32 -15.71 56.02 8.96
CA LEU A 32 -16.77 56.07 7.94
C LEU A 32 -17.40 54.68 7.72
N GLY A 33 -18.13 54.14 8.71
CA GLY A 33 -19.19 53.11 8.58
C GLY A 33 -18.90 51.73 7.94
N LEU A 34 -17.89 51.62 7.08
CA LEU A 34 -17.56 50.48 6.24
C LEU A 34 -16.91 49.35 7.03
N VAL A 35 -16.07 49.69 8.02
CA VAL A 35 -15.43 48.67 8.89
C VAL A 35 -16.49 47.96 9.74
N ASN A 36 -17.44 48.71 10.30
CA ASN A 36 -18.52 48.13 11.09
C ASN A 36 -19.50 47.34 10.20
N GLN A 37 -19.82 47.82 9.00
CA GLN A 37 -20.67 47.07 8.07
C GLN A 37 -20.01 45.77 7.57
N ILE A 38 -18.72 45.80 7.27
CA ILE A 38 -17.97 44.59 6.88
C ILE A 38 -17.89 43.61 8.05
N ARG A 39 -17.67 44.11 9.28
CA ARG A 39 -17.64 43.25 10.47
C ARG A 39 -19.00 42.59 10.73
N SER A 40 -20.09 43.35 10.65
CA SER A 40 -21.44 42.79 10.83
C SER A 40 -21.84 41.83 9.71
N ALA A 41 -21.43 42.09 8.46
CA ALA A 41 -21.64 41.15 7.35
C ALA A 41 -20.84 39.86 7.53
N TRP A 42 -19.61 39.97 8.06
CA TRP A 42 -18.76 38.83 8.38
C TRP A 42 -19.29 38.01 9.56
N GLU A 43 -19.80 38.68 10.59
CA GLU A 43 -20.47 38.04 11.74
C GLU A 43 -21.76 37.30 11.29
N ALA A 44 -22.58 37.92 10.44
CA ALA A 44 -23.77 37.28 9.88
C ALA A 44 -23.42 36.09 8.97
N PHE A 45 -22.36 36.19 8.17
CA PHE A 45 -21.86 35.09 7.35
C PHE A 45 -21.36 33.92 8.20
N ASN A 46 -20.58 34.19 9.25
CA ASN A 46 -20.11 33.17 10.18
C ASN A 46 -21.28 32.48 10.87
N TYR A 47 -22.29 33.21 11.34
CA TYR A 47 -23.47 32.60 11.96
C TYR A 47 -24.25 31.70 10.99
N GLN A 48 -24.40 32.13 9.73
CA GLN A 48 -25.09 31.35 8.70
C GLN A 48 -24.29 30.12 8.27
N TRP A 49 -22.96 30.24 8.21
CA TRP A 49 -22.04 29.14 7.94
C TRP A 49 -22.05 28.13 9.07
N ASP A 50 -21.94 28.59 10.32
CA ASP A 50 -21.93 27.75 11.51
C ASP A 50 -23.24 26.96 11.65
N THR A 51 -24.38 27.61 11.44
CA THR A 51 -25.70 26.93 11.43
C THR A 51 -25.84 25.91 10.30
N ARG A 52 -25.25 26.19 9.12
CA ARG A 52 -25.33 25.26 7.98
C ARG A 52 -24.34 24.12 8.07
N VAL A 53 -23.16 24.35 8.62
CA VAL A 53 -22.12 23.32 8.76
C VAL A 53 -22.41 22.43 9.97
N LEU A 54 -22.85 23.00 11.10
CA LEU A 54 -23.26 22.21 12.28
C LEU A 54 -24.67 21.60 12.12
N GLY A 55 -25.54 22.19 11.31
CA GLY A 55 -26.87 21.65 10.99
C GLY A 55 -26.86 20.51 9.96
N PHE A 56 -25.70 20.19 9.38
CA PHE A 56 -25.56 19.13 8.36
C PHE A 56 -25.29 17.74 8.93
N ASP A 57 -25.14 17.59 10.25
CA ASP A 57 -24.48 16.42 10.82
C ASP A 57 -25.40 15.24 11.19
N ALA A 58 -26.72 15.43 11.37
CA ALA A 58 -27.62 14.34 11.78
C ALA A 58 -28.78 14.08 10.80
N ASP A 59 -29.57 15.10 10.47
CA ASP A 59 -30.82 14.90 9.72
C ASP A 59 -30.59 14.52 8.25
N VAL A 60 -29.49 14.97 7.65
CA VAL A 60 -29.15 14.65 6.25
C VAL A 60 -28.61 13.22 6.12
N GLN A 61 -27.88 12.72 7.12
CA GLN A 61 -27.47 11.32 7.15
C GLN A 61 -28.69 10.41 7.22
N ASP A 62 -29.65 10.71 8.08
CA ASP A 62 -30.87 9.90 8.21
C ASP A 62 -31.74 9.94 6.95
N VAL A 63 -31.90 11.09 6.29
CA VAL A 63 -32.68 11.19 5.04
C VAL A 63 -32.01 10.43 3.88
N LEU A 64 -30.68 10.48 3.75
CA LEU A 64 -29.96 9.71 2.74
C LEU A 64 -30.04 8.21 3.02
N LEU A 65 -29.85 7.79 4.27
CA LEU A 65 -30.02 6.40 4.70
C LEU A 65 -31.46 5.91 4.47
N THR A 66 -32.45 6.80 4.64
CA THR A 66 -33.87 6.50 4.40
C THR A 66 -34.19 6.39 2.91
N SER A 67 -33.63 7.25 2.07
CA SER A 67 -33.80 7.16 0.61
C SER A 67 -33.23 5.87 0.00
N LEU A 68 -32.22 5.30 0.65
CA LEU A 68 -31.60 4.02 0.28
C LEU A 68 -32.31 2.80 0.91
N GLY A 69 -33.37 3.00 1.70
CA GLY A 69 -34.15 1.94 2.33
C GLY A 69 -33.46 1.25 3.51
N LEU A 70 -32.48 1.91 4.14
CA LEU A 70 -31.60 1.32 5.15
C LEU A 70 -32.06 1.61 6.60
N THR A 71 -33.10 2.43 6.79
CA THR A 71 -33.60 2.89 8.11
C THR A 71 -34.03 1.77 9.06
N ASN A 72 -34.46 0.61 8.54
CA ASN A 72 -34.95 -0.48 9.39
C ASN A 72 -33.85 -1.50 9.78
N ARG A 73 -32.60 -1.26 9.37
CA ARG A 73 -31.45 -2.08 9.75
C ARG A 73 -30.49 -1.17 10.51
N GLY A 74 -30.43 -1.31 11.83
CA GLY A 74 -29.59 -0.46 12.68
C GLY A 74 -28.16 -0.35 12.16
N PRO A 75 -27.45 0.77 12.45
CA PRO A 75 -26.16 1.10 11.83
C PRO A 75 -25.11 -0.02 11.92
N ILE A 76 -25.19 -0.87 12.94
CA ILE A 76 -24.38 -2.07 13.13
C ILE A 76 -24.54 -3.08 11.98
N LEU A 77 -25.75 -3.29 11.47
CA LEU A 77 -26.02 -4.20 10.35
C LEU A 77 -25.42 -3.70 9.03
N LEU A 78 -25.40 -2.38 8.83
CA LEU A 78 -24.77 -1.77 7.66
C LEU A 78 -23.24 -1.91 7.72
N ILE A 79 -22.65 -1.63 8.88
CA ILE A 79 -21.21 -1.83 9.11
C ILE A 79 -20.84 -3.30 8.87
N MET A 80 -21.63 -4.24 9.36
CA MET A 80 -21.42 -5.68 9.13
C MET A 80 -21.52 -6.05 7.65
N GLN A 81 -22.51 -5.53 6.92
CA GLN A 81 -22.63 -5.79 5.47
C GLN A 81 -21.44 -5.25 4.69
N VAL A 82 -20.98 -4.03 4.99
CA VAL A 82 -19.81 -3.44 4.34
C VAL A 82 -18.56 -4.27 4.64
N LEU A 83 -18.37 -4.69 5.89
CA LEU A 83 -17.25 -5.57 6.27
C LEU A 83 -17.29 -6.91 5.54
N ILE A 84 -18.47 -7.52 5.39
CA ILE A 84 -18.63 -8.78 4.64
C ILE A 84 -18.29 -8.58 3.16
N ILE A 85 -18.73 -7.48 2.55
CA ILE A 85 -18.42 -7.17 1.14
C ILE A 85 -16.91 -6.96 0.97
N ILE A 86 -16.28 -6.18 1.85
CA ILE A 86 -14.83 -5.96 1.83
C ILE A 86 -14.09 -7.29 1.97
N ALA A 87 -14.48 -8.12 2.94
CA ALA A 87 -13.86 -9.43 3.16
C ALA A 87 -14.02 -10.35 1.92
N ALA A 88 -15.21 -10.38 1.31
CA ALA A 88 -15.47 -11.17 0.11
C ALA A 88 -14.61 -10.72 -1.08
N VAL A 89 -14.52 -9.39 -1.32
CA VAL A 89 -13.66 -8.83 -2.37
C VAL A 89 -12.19 -9.18 -2.11
N LEU A 90 -11.75 -9.12 -0.86
CA LEU A 90 -10.37 -9.44 -0.49
C LEU A 90 -10.05 -10.92 -0.68
N VAL A 91 -10.97 -11.82 -0.33
CA VAL A 91 -10.85 -13.26 -0.60
C VAL A 91 -10.81 -13.54 -2.11
N ILE A 92 -11.69 -12.91 -2.89
CA ILE A 92 -11.71 -13.06 -4.36
C ILE A 92 -10.40 -12.52 -4.95
N TYR A 93 -9.91 -11.37 -4.48
CA TYR A 93 -8.67 -10.76 -4.94
C TYR A 93 -7.46 -11.65 -4.64
N VAL A 94 -7.34 -12.16 -3.40
CA VAL A 94 -6.27 -13.08 -3.01
C VAL A 94 -6.37 -14.39 -3.79
N GLY A 95 -7.57 -14.97 -3.93
CA GLY A 95 -7.78 -16.18 -4.72
C GLY A 95 -7.42 -15.99 -6.19
N TRP A 96 -7.84 -14.88 -6.80
CA TRP A 96 -7.50 -14.51 -8.18
C TRP A 96 -6.00 -14.28 -8.34
N MET A 97 -5.38 -13.57 -7.40
CA MET A 97 -3.94 -13.32 -7.39
C MET A 97 -3.18 -14.64 -7.26
N GLN A 98 -3.57 -15.54 -6.36
CA GLN A 98 -2.93 -16.84 -6.19
C GLN A 98 -3.11 -17.76 -7.41
N LEU A 99 -4.24 -17.65 -8.12
CA LEU A 99 -4.45 -18.37 -9.38
C LEU A 99 -3.59 -17.80 -10.52
N ARG A 100 -3.47 -16.46 -10.59
CA ARG A 100 -2.71 -15.75 -11.64
C ARG A 100 -1.20 -15.74 -11.39
N THR A 101 -0.78 -15.73 -10.14
CA THR A 101 0.63 -15.68 -9.72
C THR A 101 1.18 -17.04 -9.33
N ARG A 102 0.57 -18.18 -9.71
CA ARG A 102 1.28 -19.47 -9.62
C ARG A 102 2.57 -19.37 -10.43
N PRO A 103 3.72 -19.09 -9.80
CA PRO A 103 4.94 -18.85 -10.54
C PRO A 103 5.33 -20.20 -11.12
N ARG A 104 5.96 -20.23 -12.29
CA ARG A 104 6.56 -21.46 -12.83
C ARG A 104 7.43 -22.16 -11.76
N THR A 105 8.02 -21.37 -10.85
CA THR A 105 8.75 -21.78 -9.64
C THR A 105 7.97 -22.72 -8.73
N ASP A 106 6.67 -22.50 -8.51
CA ASP A 106 5.83 -23.34 -7.64
C ASP A 106 5.55 -24.71 -8.31
N ARG A 107 5.37 -24.73 -9.64
CA ARG A 107 5.27 -25.99 -10.39
C ARG A 107 6.60 -26.78 -10.39
N ILE A 108 7.74 -26.10 -10.46
CA ILE A 108 9.07 -26.72 -10.38
C ILE A 108 9.29 -27.28 -8.97
N GLN A 109 8.95 -26.53 -7.93
CA GLN A 109 9.04 -26.98 -6.54
C GLN A 109 8.14 -28.20 -6.27
N ALA A 110 6.88 -28.16 -6.69
CA ALA A 110 5.95 -29.28 -6.51
C ALA A 110 6.42 -30.56 -7.22
N LEU A 111 7.06 -30.45 -8.40
CA LEU A 111 7.66 -31.60 -9.09
C LEU A 111 8.85 -32.17 -8.32
N TYR A 112 9.69 -31.30 -7.75
CA TYR A 112 10.83 -31.73 -6.95
C TYR A 112 10.40 -32.36 -5.62
N GLU A 113 9.38 -31.82 -4.94
CA GLU A 113 8.81 -32.42 -3.74
C GLU A 113 8.24 -33.82 -4.00
N ARG A 114 7.56 -34.02 -5.14
CA ARG A 114 7.11 -35.36 -5.55
C ARG A 114 8.27 -36.33 -5.74
N PHE A 115 9.38 -35.87 -6.31
CA PHE A 115 10.60 -36.67 -6.44
C PHE A 115 11.19 -37.02 -5.06
N CYS A 116 11.30 -36.06 -4.14
CA CYS A 116 11.71 -36.32 -2.75
C CYS A 116 10.78 -37.31 -2.04
N GLN A 117 9.45 -37.21 -2.25
CA GLN A 117 8.49 -38.16 -1.69
C GLN A 117 8.67 -39.58 -2.23
N LYS A 118 9.00 -39.73 -3.52
CA LYS A 118 9.33 -41.05 -4.11
C LYS A 118 10.58 -41.65 -3.45
N LEU A 119 11.63 -40.85 -3.26
CA LEU A 119 12.84 -41.27 -2.55
C LEU A 119 12.56 -41.63 -1.09
N ALA A 120 11.70 -40.87 -0.42
CA ALA A 120 11.30 -41.15 0.96
C ALA A 120 10.60 -42.51 1.09
N ARG A 121 9.79 -42.91 0.09
CA ARG A 121 9.17 -44.26 0.06
C ARG A 121 10.20 -45.39 -0.06
N ILE A 122 11.36 -45.11 -0.64
CA ILE A 122 12.47 -46.08 -0.81
C ILE A 122 13.41 -46.02 0.41
N GLY A 123 13.11 -45.19 1.42
CA GLY A 123 13.87 -45.10 2.68
C GLY A 123 14.82 -43.91 2.76
N VAL A 124 14.85 -43.02 1.77
CA VAL A 124 15.71 -41.84 1.76
C VAL A 124 14.86 -40.55 1.79
N GLY A 125 14.51 -40.12 3.00
CA GLY A 125 13.82 -38.85 3.23
C GLY A 125 14.79 -37.66 3.20
N ARG A 126 14.30 -36.49 2.77
CA ARG A 126 15.05 -35.22 2.80
C ARG A 126 14.78 -34.49 4.11
N ASP A 127 15.82 -34.00 4.76
CA ASP A 127 15.67 -33.19 5.97
C ASP A 127 15.38 -31.71 5.64
N PRO A 128 14.64 -30.97 6.50
CA PRO A 128 14.31 -29.57 6.27
C PRO A 128 15.53 -28.63 6.20
N TRP A 129 16.60 -28.98 6.91
CA TRP A 129 17.86 -28.22 6.96
C TRP A 129 18.84 -28.63 5.85
N GLU A 130 18.50 -29.64 5.05
CA GLU A 130 19.39 -30.17 4.02
C GLU A 130 19.12 -29.50 2.65
N GLY A 131 20.19 -28.99 2.03
CA GLY A 131 20.14 -28.42 0.69
C GLY A 131 19.82 -29.46 -0.38
N PRO A 132 19.27 -29.07 -1.55
CA PRO A 132 18.99 -29.99 -2.65
C PRO A 132 20.24 -30.78 -3.12
N SER A 133 21.40 -30.12 -3.19
CA SER A 133 22.68 -30.74 -3.57
C SER A 133 23.16 -31.79 -2.58
N ASP A 134 23.02 -31.49 -1.29
CA ASP A 134 23.52 -32.32 -0.20
C ASP A 134 22.64 -33.56 -0.06
N PHE A 135 21.32 -33.36 -0.15
CA PHE A 135 20.34 -34.44 -0.23
C PHE A 135 20.63 -35.37 -1.41
N ALA A 136 20.90 -34.82 -2.60
CA ALA A 136 21.22 -35.64 -3.78
C ALA A 136 22.50 -36.46 -3.60
N THR A 137 23.51 -35.88 -2.95
CA THR A 137 24.77 -36.60 -2.67
C THR A 137 24.53 -37.76 -1.71
N ARG A 138 23.80 -37.53 -0.61
CA ARG A 138 23.44 -38.58 0.36
C ARG A 138 22.51 -39.65 -0.23
N ALA A 139 21.52 -39.23 -1.01
CA ALA A 139 20.59 -40.13 -1.69
C ALA A 139 21.31 -41.00 -2.73
N ALA A 140 22.26 -40.43 -3.48
CA ALA A 140 23.07 -41.17 -4.46
C ALA A 140 24.00 -42.20 -3.79
N GLN A 141 24.51 -41.93 -2.59
CA GLN A 141 25.28 -42.90 -1.81
C GLN A 141 24.40 -44.04 -1.29
N SER A 142 23.15 -43.74 -0.91
CA SER A 142 22.19 -44.71 -0.38
C SER A 142 21.57 -45.58 -1.47
N LEU A 143 21.48 -45.07 -2.71
CA LEU A 143 20.89 -45.75 -3.87
C LEU A 143 21.87 -45.71 -5.06
N PRO A 144 22.93 -46.54 -5.07
CA PRO A 144 23.97 -46.50 -6.10
C PRO A 144 23.43 -46.72 -7.52
N ASN A 145 22.42 -47.57 -7.67
CA ASN A 145 21.79 -47.89 -8.97
C ASN A 145 21.06 -46.69 -9.58
N GLU A 146 20.53 -45.79 -8.77
CA GLU A 146 19.75 -44.60 -9.20
C GLU A 146 20.57 -43.30 -9.07
N SER A 147 21.83 -43.40 -8.69
CA SER A 147 22.70 -42.27 -8.33
C SER A 147 22.81 -41.22 -9.45
N LYS A 148 22.92 -41.67 -10.70
CA LYS A 148 23.02 -40.81 -11.88
C LYS A 148 21.74 -40.01 -12.11
N ASP A 149 20.59 -40.67 -11.99
CA ASP A 149 19.29 -40.05 -12.22
C ASP A 149 18.94 -39.07 -11.09
N ILE A 150 19.28 -39.41 -9.83
CA ILE A 150 19.09 -38.53 -8.68
C ILE A 150 19.87 -37.22 -8.83
N ARG A 151 21.13 -37.31 -9.24
CA ARG A 151 21.98 -36.14 -9.51
C ARG A 151 21.42 -35.31 -10.66
N GLN A 152 21.06 -35.94 -11.77
CA GLN A 152 20.57 -35.24 -12.95
C GLN A 152 19.25 -34.49 -12.69
N VAL A 153 18.31 -35.10 -11.96
CA VAL A 153 17.04 -34.45 -11.58
C VAL A 153 17.30 -33.25 -10.67
N THR A 154 18.21 -33.39 -9.70
CA THR A 154 18.54 -32.32 -8.75
C THR A 154 19.28 -31.16 -9.42
N GLU A 155 20.25 -31.44 -10.28
CA GLU A 155 20.97 -30.41 -11.06
C GLU A 155 20.00 -29.63 -11.96
N THR A 156 19.07 -30.33 -12.61
CA THR A 156 18.05 -29.68 -13.44
C THR A 156 17.12 -28.80 -12.60
N TYR A 157 16.75 -29.24 -11.40
CA TYR A 157 15.97 -28.44 -10.44
C TYR A 157 16.73 -27.19 -9.98
N ILE A 158 18.01 -27.32 -9.63
CA ILE A 158 18.86 -26.20 -9.21
C ILE A 158 18.99 -25.19 -10.35
N ALA A 159 19.25 -25.66 -11.58
CA ALA A 159 19.32 -24.80 -12.76
C ALA A 159 17.99 -24.08 -13.05
N LEU A 160 16.85 -24.77 -12.91
CA LEU A 160 15.53 -24.16 -13.12
C LEU A 160 15.13 -23.17 -12.03
N ARG A 161 15.59 -23.36 -10.79
CA ARG A 161 15.19 -22.53 -9.63
C ARG A 161 16.14 -21.37 -9.36
N TYR A 162 17.44 -21.55 -9.58
CA TYR A 162 18.48 -20.60 -9.15
C TYR A 162 19.28 -19.99 -10.33
N ALA A 163 19.04 -20.37 -11.59
CA ALA A 163 19.73 -19.73 -12.70
C ALA A 163 19.21 -18.30 -12.95
N PRO A 164 20.10 -17.30 -13.07
CA PRO A 164 19.74 -15.93 -13.41
C PRO A 164 19.47 -15.83 -14.92
N GLY A 165 18.20 -15.95 -15.32
CA GLY A 165 17.76 -15.72 -16.69
C GLY A 165 16.59 -16.63 -17.09
N PRO A 166 15.94 -16.38 -18.24
CA PRO A 166 14.98 -17.32 -18.79
C PRO A 166 15.76 -18.57 -19.18
N ALA A 167 15.91 -19.52 -18.25
CA ALA A 167 16.61 -20.75 -18.50
C ALA A 167 15.96 -21.39 -19.73
N ALA A 168 16.75 -21.52 -20.80
CA ALA A 168 16.39 -22.24 -22.03
C ALA A 168 16.15 -23.75 -21.79
N VAL A 169 16.08 -24.17 -20.52
CA VAL A 169 15.68 -25.49 -20.08
C VAL A 169 14.15 -25.54 -20.11
N ASN A 170 13.63 -26.25 -21.11
CA ASN A 170 12.20 -26.43 -21.28
C ASN A 170 11.60 -27.15 -20.07
N LEU A 171 10.73 -26.47 -19.32
CA LEU A 171 9.93 -27.04 -18.22
C LEU A 171 9.22 -28.35 -18.63
N ARG A 172 8.88 -28.49 -19.92
CA ARG A 172 8.32 -29.72 -20.52
C ARG A 172 9.29 -30.90 -20.51
N GLU A 173 10.58 -30.66 -20.75
CA GLU A 173 11.60 -31.70 -20.74
C GLU A 173 11.89 -32.16 -19.31
N PHE A 174 11.94 -31.24 -18.35
CA PHE A 174 12.04 -31.57 -16.92
C PHE A 174 10.83 -32.38 -16.45
N ALA A 175 9.61 -31.95 -16.79
CA ALA A 175 8.40 -32.70 -16.46
C ALA A 175 8.42 -34.11 -17.07
N LYS A 176 8.88 -34.25 -18.33
CA LYS A 176 9.02 -35.54 -19.01
C LYS A 176 10.04 -36.46 -18.33
N LYS A 177 11.16 -35.92 -17.83
CA LYS A 177 12.18 -36.67 -17.08
C LYS A 177 11.66 -37.13 -15.70
N VAL A 178 10.93 -36.27 -14.98
CA VAL A 178 10.33 -36.63 -13.68
C VAL A 178 9.23 -37.70 -13.83
N THR A 179 8.47 -37.67 -14.94
CA THR A 179 7.52 -38.74 -15.27
C THR A 179 8.21 -39.99 -15.78
N ALA A 180 9.31 -39.90 -16.53
CA ALA A 180 10.08 -41.06 -16.97
C ALA A 180 10.78 -41.78 -15.81
N PHE A 181 11.17 -41.02 -14.77
CA PHE A 181 11.64 -41.54 -13.48
C PHE A 181 10.50 -42.14 -12.63
N SER A 182 9.28 -42.30 -13.14
CA SER A 182 8.33 -43.24 -12.52
C SER A 182 8.72 -44.65 -12.95
N ALA A 183 9.50 -45.28 -12.08
CA ALA A 183 9.71 -46.71 -11.99
C ALA A 183 8.59 -47.52 -12.66
N ASN A 184 8.92 -48.11 -13.81
CA ASN A 184 8.36 -49.40 -14.15
C ASN A 184 9.07 -50.43 -13.27
N ARG A 185 8.57 -50.62 -12.05
CA ARG A 185 8.61 -51.85 -11.24
C ARG A 185 7.84 -51.63 -9.94
#